data_AF-A0A8H5ERN5-F1
#
_entry.id   AF-A0A8H5ERN5-F1
#
_cell.length_a   1.000
_cell.length_b   1.000
_cell.length_c   1.000
_cell.angle_alpha   90.00
_cell.angle_beta   90.00
_cell.angle_gamma   90.00
#
_symmetry.space_group_name_H-M   'P 1'
#
loop_
_entity.id
_entity.type
_entity.pdbx_description
1 polymer ?
#
loop_
_entity_poly.entity_id
_entity_poly.type
_entity_poly.pdbx_seq_one_letter_code
_entity_poly.pdbx_strand_id
1 'polypeptide(L)'
;MPFFDSLAGSALAEILERGAPILGSIKHLDSQTKLSSWMDKYPDETKLVHLNLPGTHDTCTWNYTPELQESLERYTGPIPDSTIYRCQEHSIFQMLNEGIRVFDLRYAWNPGQDTIGFFHSRALLSPTTRMEDVFFGLYHWLDLHPSETVLVSLNYEPGTGTSNDARLQEHLYHILTSSLAQRYWVQAKDTLGTLGEARGKLTLIQRFDFSLLPSDLTERFGIHLGPTSWTDNGKNTEIVYNEATREAAYIEDYYQLPPSPDSYPVTNIDLKFKVVEEHLLRAMSRDYNDQLFITFASAAFQFDEPSLVPKVYAVGNKDEDLKEGVNHKLLSWLQGHQGERLGIILLDFYNVVPNLVEAIVGNPIPSRM
;
A
#
# COMPACT_ATOMS: atom_id res chain seq x y z
N MET A 1 -28.86 -0.32 -10.75
CA MET A 1 -28.01 0.45 -11.67
C MET A 1 -28.83 1.50 -12.43
N PRO A 2 -29.07 2.71 -11.87
CA PRO A 2 -29.63 3.84 -12.61
C PRO A 2 -28.62 4.98 -12.87
N PHE A 3 -27.33 4.79 -12.54
CA PHE A 3 -26.35 5.88 -12.52
C PHE A 3 -25.79 6.30 -13.88
N PHE A 4 -26.05 5.57 -14.97
CA PHE A 4 -25.41 5.82 -16.28
C PHE A 4 -26.19 6.72 -17.24
N ASP A 5 -27.41 7.13 -16.89
CA ASP A 5 -28.29 7.89 -17.81
C ASP A 5 -28.05 9.41 -17.80
N SER A 6 -27.05 9.90 -17.04
CA SER A 6 -26.68 11.32 -16.98
C SER A 6 -25.25 11.53 -17.48
N LEU A 7 -24.95 12.73 -18.00
CA LEU A 7 -23.59 13.08 -18.47
C LEU A 7 -22.53 12.89 -17.38
N ALA A 8 -22.84 13.27 -16.13
CA ALA A 8 -21.95 13.05 -14.98
C ALA A 8 -21.73 11.56 -14.69
N GLY A 9 -22.80 10.77 -14.81
CA GLY A 9 -22.76 9.31 -14.68
C GLY A 9 -21.91 8.63 -15.75
N SER A 10 -22.03 9.07 -17.01
CA SER A 10 -21.18 8.57 -18.11
C SER A 10 -19.71 8.94 -17.92
N ALA A 11 -19.43 10.17 -17.45
CA ALA A 11 -18.06 10.59 -17.15
C ALA A 11 -17.43 9.78 -16.00
N LEU A 12 -18.19 9.53 -14.93
CA LEU A 12 -17.78 8.63 -13.84
C LEU A 12 -17.48 7.22 -14.38
N ALA A 13 -18.34 6.68 -15.24
CA ALA A 13 -18.15 5.37 -15.84
C ALA A 13 -16.82 5.28 -16.62
N GLU A 14 -16.54 6.28 -17.45
CA GLU A 14 -15.34 6.33 -18.28
C GLU A 14 -14.07 6.41 -17.42
N ILE A 15 -14.07 7.25 -16.37
CA ILE A 15 -12.95 7.35 -15.42
C ILE A 15 -12.70 6.00 -14.73
N LEU A 16 -13.77 5.36 -14.23
CA LEU A 16 -13.66 4.07 -13.56
C LEU A 16 -13.25 2.94 -14.52
N GLU A 17 -13.67 2.99 -15.78
CA GLU A 17 -13.25 2.02 -16.80
C GLU A 17 -11.75 2.16 -17.11
N ARG A 18 -11.24 3.39 -17.28
CA ARG A 18 -9.79 3.62 -17.42
C ARG A 18 -9.00 3.19 -16.18
N GLY A 19 -9.58 3.38 -15.00
CA GLY A 19 -8.99 2.99 -13.71
C GLY A 19 -9.08 1.49 -13.40
N ALA A 20 -9.96 0.75 -14.06
CA ALA A 20 -10.28 -0.65 -13.74
C ALA A 20 -9.09 -1.63 -13.69
N PRO A 21 -8.02 -1.49 -14.52
CA PRO A 21 -6.84 -2.34 -14.41
C PRO A 21 -6.18 -2.29 -13.02
N ILE A 22 -6.32 -1.18 -12.29
CA ILE A 22 -5.78 -0.98 -10.95
C ILE A 22 -6.88 -1.05 -9.89
N LEU A 23 -8.00 -0.37 -10.12
CA LEU A 23 -9.12 -0.26 -9.18
C LEU A 23 -9.94 -1.54 -9.05
N GLY A 24 -10.01 -2.32 -10.13
CA GLY A 24 -10.92 -3.46 -10.25
C GLY A 24 -12.29 -3.09 -10.80
N SER A 25 -13.18 -4.08 -10.81
CA SER A 25 -14.53 -3.93 -11.35
C SER A 25 -15.39 -2.99 -10.50
N ILE A 26 -16.13 -2.11 -11.17
CA ILE A 26 -17.14 -1.22 -10.54
C ILE A 26 -18.19 -1.99 -9.72
N LYS A 27 -18.39 -3.28 -9.98
CA LYS A 27 -19.30 -4.12 -9.18
C LYS A 27 -18.84 -4.29 -7.73
N HIS A 28 -17.54 -4.14 -7.46
CA HIS A 28 -16.98 -4.19 -6.10
C HIS A 28 -17.04 -2.83 -5.41
N LEU A 29 -17.30 -1.73 -6.11
CA LEU A 29 -17.27 -0.39 -5.53
C LEU A 29 -18.28 -0.20 -4.38
N ASP A 30 -19.45 -0.83 -4.50
CA ASP A 30 -20.58 -0.73 -3.55
C ASP A 30 -20.83 -2.06 -2.81
N SER A 31 -19.89 -3.02 -2.87
CA SER A 31 -20.08 -4.28 -2.15
C SER A 31 -19.79 -4.09 -0.66
N GLN A 32 -20.85 -3.92 0.13
CA GLN A 32 -20.72 -3.87 1.58
C GLN A 32 -20.38 -5.24 2.16
N THR A 33 -19.32 -5.26 2.97
CA THR A 33 -18.88 -6.42 3.75
C THR A 33 -18.79 -6.03 5.23
N LYS A 34 -18.53 -7.01 6.10
CA LYS A 34 -18.25 -6.76 7.52
C LYS A 34 -17.09 -5.77 7.77
N LEU A 35 -16.13 -5.69 6.85
CA LEU A 35 -14.94 -4.83 6.99
C LEU A 35 -15.00 -3.57 6.12
N SER A 36 -16.02 -3.39 5.30
CA SER A 36 -16.15 -2.17 4.47
C SER A 36 -16.33 -0.88 5.29
N SER A 37 -16.81 -0.96 6.55
CA SER A 37 -17.02 0.19 7.45
C SER A 37 -16.46 -0.06 8.86
N TRP A 38 -15.28 -0.69 8.97
CA TRP A 38 -14.77 -1.11 10.28
C TRP A 38 -14.31 0.07 11.15
N MET A 39 -13.92 1.21 10.56
CA MET A 39 -13.46 2.39 11.29
C MET A 39 -14.60 3.16 11.99
N ASP A 40 -15.87 2.90 11.65
CA ASP A 40 -17.05 3.48 12.32
C ASP A 40 -17.10 3.20 13.83
N LYS A 41 -16.43 2.13 14.27
CA LYS A 41 -16.40 1.72 15.69
C LYS A 41 -15.48 2.57 16.57
N TYR A 42 -14.63 3.39 15.96
CA TYR A 42 -13.63 4.18 16.68
C TYR A 42 -14.13 5.62 16.83
N PRO A 43 -13.92 6.29 17.98
CA PRO A 43 -14.23 7.70 18.16
C PRO A 43 -13.40 8.59 17.24
N ASP A 44 -13.93 9.76 16.87
CA ASP A 44 -13.29 10.72 15.95
C ASP A 44 -11.98 11.30 16.50
N GLU A 45 -11.81 11.30 17.82
CA GLU A 45 -10.62 11.80 18.52
C GLU A 45 -9.46 10.79 18.49
N THR A 46 -9.71 9.56 18.02
CA THR A 46 -8.68 8.53 17.90
C THR A 46 -7.60 8.99 16.93
N LYS A 47 -6.35 9.10 17.37
CA LYS A 47 -5.23 9.42 16.47
C LYS A 47 -5.02 8.30 15.47
N LEU A 48 -4.73 8.63 14.21
CA LEU A 48 -4.46 7.59 13.19
C LEU A 48 -3.27 6.69 13.58
N VAL A 49 -2.26 7.25 14.23
CA VAL A 49 -1.12 6.48 14.74
C VAL A 49 -1.48 5.48 15.85
N HIS A 50 -2.67 5.57 16.44
CA HIS A 50 -3.15 4.61 17.46
C HIS A 50 -3.96 3.46 16.88
N LEU A 51 -4.27 3.49 15.57
CA LEU A 51 -4.97 2.41 14.90
C LEU A 51 -4.00 1.34 14.40
N ASN A 52 -4.49 0.10 14.33
CA ASN A 52 -3.86 -0.97 13.57
C ASN A 52 -4.41 -0.95 12.16
N LEU A 53 -3.58 -0.63 11.19
CA LEU A 53 -3.99 -0.35 9.82
C LEU A 53 -3.43 -1.43 8.89
N PRO A 54 -4.26 -2.37 8.41
CA PRO A 54 -3.83 -3.33 7.41
C PRO A 54 -3.61 -2.61 6.08
N GLY A 55 -2.48 -2.92 5.44
CA GLY A 55 -2.05 -2.32 4.19
C GLY A 55 -1.61 -3.36 3.17
N THR A 56 -1.44 -2.95 1.92
CA THR A 56 -0.84 -3.80 0.86
C THR A 56 0.44 -3.18 0.30
N HIS A 57 1.47 -4.01 0.18
CA HIS A 57 2.71 -3.68 -0.52
C HIS A 57 2.51 -3.85 -2.03
N ASP A 58 3.10 -2.94 -2.83
CA ASP A 58 2.96 -2.91 -4.30
C ASP A 58 1.51 -3.17 -4.76
N THR A 59 0.59 -2.38 -4.21
CA THR A 59 -0.86 -2.57 -4.25
C THR A 59 -1.38 -2.83 -5.67
N CYS A 60 -0.84 -2.11 -6.65
CA CYS A 60 -1.31 -2.10 -8.03
C CYS A 60 -1.03 -3.40 -8.81
N THR A 61 -0.26 -4.33 -8.26
CA THR A 61 0.23 -5.52 -8.97
C THR A 61 -0.79 -6.66 -9.10
N TRP A 62 -2.01 -6.47 -8.59
CA TRP A 62 -3.00 -7.57 -8.45
C TRP A 62 -3.32 -8.33 -9.74
N ASN A 63 -3.33 -7.62 -10.87
CA ASN A 63 -3.65 -8.15 -12.19
C ASN A 63 -2.41 -8.46 -13.03
N TYR A 64 -1.20 -8.41 -12.47
CA TYR A 64 0.04 -8.65 -13.21
C TYR A 64 0.29 -10.14 -13.46
N THR A 65 -0.54 -10.74 -14.33
CA THR A 65 -0.44 -12.14 -14.75
C THR A 65 0.56 -12.30 -15.90
N PRO A 66 0.99 -13.55 -16.22
CA PRO A 66 1.81 -13.80 -17.40
C PRO A 66 1.19 -13.25 -18.70
N GLU A 67 -0.12 -13.37 -18.86
CA GLU A 67 -0.84 -12.86 -20.04
C GLU A 67 -0.82 -11.33 -20.10
N LEU A 68 -0.98 -10.65 -18.95
CA LEU A 68 -0.86 -9.19 -18.90
C LEU A 68 0.58 -8.77 -19.23
N GLN A 69 1.59 -9.43 -18.65
CA GLN A 69 2.99 -9.17 -18.94
C GLN A 69 3.30 -9.30 -20.44
N GLU A 70 2.87 -10.41 -21.08
CA GLU A 70 3.03 -10.63 -22.51
C GLU A 70 2.37 -9.51 -23.33
N SER A 71 1.15 -9.11 -22.97
CA SER A 71 0.44 -8.02 -23.67
C SER A 71 1.14 -6.65 -23.56
N LEU A 72 1.97 -6.47 -22.53
CA LEU A 72 2.71 -5.23 -22.25
C LEU A 72 4.17 -5.25 -22.71
N GLU A 73 4.65 -6.37 -23.27
CA GLU A 73 6.04 -6.53 -23.71
C GLU A 73 6.46 -5.42 -24.70
N ARG A 74 5.53 -4.94 -25.54
CA ARG A 74 5.78 -3.83 -26.47
C ARG A 74 6.23 -2.52 -25.78
N TYR A 75 5.92 -2.35 -24.50
CA TYR A 75 6.28 -1.17 -23.70
C TYR A 75 7.51 -1.42 -22.83
N THR A 76 7.60 -2.60 -22.22
CA THR A 76 8.64 -2.92 -21.21
C THR A 76 9.87 -3.61 -21.82
N GLY A 77 9.73 -4.18 -23.01
CA GLY A 77 10.64 -5.19 -23.54
C GLY A 77 10.61 -6.47 -22.71
N PRO A 78 11.54 -7.41 -22.99
CA PRO A 78 11.68 -8.63 -22.19
C PRO A 78 12.16 -8.29 -20.79
N ILE A 79 11.40 -8.76 -19.80
CA ILE A 79 11.71 -8.65 -18.37
C ILE A 79 11.49 -10.03 -17.70
N PRO A 80 12.05 -10.27 -16.51
CA PRO A 80 11.82 -11.49 -15.72
C PRO A 80 10.33 -11.86 -15.53
N ASP A 81 10.07 -13.09 -15.08
CA ASP A 81 8.72 -13.64 -14.95
C ASP A 81 7.79 -12.79 -14.02
N SER A 82 6.51 -12.67 -14.39
CA SER A 82 5.48 -11.92 -13.66
C SER A 82 5.42 -12.22 -12.16
N THR A 83 5.74 -13.46 -11.76
CA THR A 83 5.75 -13.88 -10.35
C THR A 83 6.75 -13.10 -9.49
N ILE A 84 7.79 -12.51 -10.08
CA ILE A 84 8.78 -11.67 -9.40
C ILE A 84 8.19 -10.30 -9.04
N TYR A 85 7.25 -9.82 -9.85
CA TYR A 85 6.64 -8.48 -9.72
C TYR A 85 5.26 -8.51 -9.08
N ARG A 86 4.58 -9.66 -9.05
CA ARG A 86 3.23 -9.75 -8.51
C ARG A 86 3.25 -9.90 -7.00
N CYS A 87 2.58 -8.98 -6.31
CA CYS A 87 2.46 -8.94 -4.85
C CYS A 87 1.02 -9.16 -4.35
N GLN A 88 0.02 -9.05 -5.23
CA GLN A 88 -1.39 -9.08 -4.87
C GLN A 88 -2.22 -9.94 -5.83
N GLU A 89 -3.45 -10.29 -5.43
CA GLU A 89 -4.44 -11.00 -6.28
C GLU A 89 -5.82 -10.34 -6.30
N HIS A 90 -6.08 -9.41 -5.39
CA HIS A 90 -7.35 -8.69 -5.28
C HIS A 90 -7.14 -7.23 -5.70
N SER A 91 -8.12 -6.66 -6.40
CA SER A 91 -8.11 -5.26 -6.82
C SER A 91 -8.28 -4.28 -5.66
N ILE A 92 -7.99 -3.00 -5.86
CA ILE A 92 -8.13 -1.97 -4.81
C ILE A 92 -9.56 -1.94 -4.23
N PHE A 93 -10.62 -2.03 -5.05
CA PHE A 93 -11.99 -2.06 -4.52
C PHE A 93 -12.25 -3.31 -3.68
N GLN A 94 -11.71 -4.46 -4.04
CA GLN A 94 -11.80 -5.65 -3.18
C GLN A 94 -11.01 -5.46 -1.88
N MET A 95 -9.78 -4.94 -1.94
CA MET A 95 -8.95 -4.65 -0.78
C MET A 95 -9.64 -3.72 0.22
N LEU A 96 -10.25 -2.63 -0.27
CA LEU A 96 -11.02 -1.71 0.55
C LEU A 96 -12.17 -2.41 1.27
N ASN A 97 -12.93 -3.23 0.55
CA ASN A 97 -14.03 -3.98 1.13
C ASN A 97 -13.55 -5.10 2.05
N GLU A 98 -12.33 -5.57 1.91
CA GLU A 98 -11.73 -6.58 2.78
C GLU A 98 -10.99 -5.97 3.97
N GLY A 99 -11.06 -4.64 4.14
CA GLY A 99 -10.59 -3.92 5.32
C GLY A 99 -9.23 -3.26 5.18
N ILE A 100 -8.56 -3.35 4.03
CA ILE A 100 -7.30 -2.66 3.76
C ILE A 100 -7.53 -1.14 3.76
N ARG A 101 -6.65 -0.40 4.44
CA ARG A 101 -6.74 1.07 4.59
C ARG A 101 -5.41 1.78 4.31
N VAL A 102 -4.36 1.04 3.92
CA VAL A 102 -3.08 1.63 3.51
C VAL A 102 -2.65 1.02 2.18
N PHE A 103 -2.32 1.87 1.21
CA PHE A 103 -1.87 1.44 -0.11
C PHE A 103 -0.46 1.97 -0.41
N ASP A 104 0.45 1.07 -0.78
CA ASP A 104 1.74 1.42 -1.36
C ASP A 104 1.59 1.50 -2.88
N LEU A 105 1.48 2.72 -3.40
CA LEU A 105 1.36 3.00 -4.82
C LEU A 105 2.68 3.54 -5.35
N ARG A 106 3.27 2.78 -6.28
CA ARG A 106 4.54 3.13 -6.90
C ARG A 106 4.33 3.63 -8.31
N TYR A 107 4.87 4.80 -8.60
CA TYR A 107 4.50 5.57 -9.79
C TYR A 107 5.70 5.95 -10.65
N ALA A 108 5.45 6.06 -11.95
CA ALA A 108 6.35 6.69 -12.91
C ALA A 108 5.55 7.22 -14.10
N TRP A 109 6.23 7.74 -15.12
CA TRP A 109 5.55 8.14 -16.35
C TRP A 109 4.93 6.94 -17.07
N ASN A 110 3.69 7.08 -17.55
CA ASN A 110 3.12 6.17 -18.54
C ASN A 110 3.86 6.27 -19.88
N PRO A 111 3.69 5.30 -20.79
CA PRO A 111 4.16 5.41 -22.17
C PRO A 111 3.66 6.71 -22.83
N GLY A 112 4.57 7.49 -23.41
CA GLY A 112 4.27 8.82 -23.96
C GLY A 112 4.56 9.98 -22.99
N GLN A 113 4.69 9.69 -21.69
CA GLN A 113 5.08 10.61 -20.62
C GLN A 113 4.19 11.86 -20.49
N ASP A 114 2.89 11.70 -20.72
CA ASP A 114 1.86 12.73 -20.58
C ASP A 114 0.98 12.53 -19.35
N THR A 115 1.04 11.34 -18.74
CA THR A 115 0.25 10.92 -17.59
C THR A 115 1.10 10.08 -16.64
N ILE A 116 0.76 10.10 -15.34
CA ILE A 116 1.43 9.29 -14.33
C ILE A 116 0.71 7.95 -14.20
N GLY A 117 1.44 6.85 -14.29
CA GLY A 117 0.94 5.48 -14.15
C GLY A 117 1.58 4.73 -12.98
N PHE A 118 1.33 3.43 -12.93
CA PHE A 118 1.75 2.55 -11.83
C PHE A 118 2.68 1.44 -12.31
N PHE A 119 3.70 1.16 -11.49
CA PHE A 119 4.78 0.24 -11.82
C PHE A 119 5.18 -0.60 -10.61
N HIS A 120 5.83 -1.73 -10.86
CA HIS A 120 6.70 -2.40 -9.89
C HIS A 120 8.01 -2.74 -10.59
N SER A 121 9.08 -2.02 -10.26
CA SER A 121 10.34 -2.03 -10.98
C SER A 121 10.11 -1.81 -12.48
N ARG A 122 10.51 -2.75 -13.33
CA ARG A 122 10.35 -2.68 -14.79
C ARG A 122 8.94 -3.05 -15.27
N ALA A 123 8.08 -3.58 -14.41
CA ALA A 123 6.73 -4.00 -14.75
C ALA A 123 5.78 -2.79 -14.82
N LEU A 124 5.36 -2.43 -16.03
CA LEU A 124 4.23 -1.52 -16.25
C LEU A 124 2.93 -2.25 -15.92
N LEU A 125 2.05 -1.65 -15.10
CA LEU A 125 0.83 -2.34 -14.63
C LEU A 125 -0.41 -2.01 -15.47
N SER A 126 -0.42 -0.85 -16.14
CA SER A 126 -1.43 -0.46 -17.12
C SER A 126 -0.89 0.70 -17.96
N PRO A 127 -0.93 0.63 -19.30
CA PRO A 127 -0.40 1.68 -20.16
C PRO A 127 -1.29 2.92 -20.25
N THR A 128 -2.55 2.83 -19.80
CA THR A 128 -3.57 3.87 -19.99
C THR A 128 -4.18 4.38 -18.69
N THR A 129 -4.07 3.63 -17.60
CA THR A 129 -4.59 4.07 -16.29
C THR A 129 -3.76 5.24 -15.78
N ARG A 130 -4.43 6.31 -15.38
CA ARG A 130 -3.80 7.51 -14.81
C ARG A 130 -3.90 7.49 -13.29
N MET A 131 -2.96 8.13 -12.61
CA MET A 131 -3.01 8.30 -11.16
C MET A 131 -4.32 8.97 -10.72
N GLU A 132 -4.78 9.97 -11.48
CA GLU A 132 -6.04 10.67 -11.26
C GLU A 132 -7.26 9.74 -11.33
N ASP A 133 -7.24 8.73 -12.22
CA ASP A 133 -8.33 7.75 -12.34
C ASP A 133 -8.44 6.92 -11.06
N VAL A 134 -7.29 6.50 -10.50
CA VAL A 134 -7.22 5.73 -9.26
C VAL A 134 -7.64 6.57 -8.06
N PHE A 135 -7.16 7.80 -7.94
CA PHE A 135 -7.59 8.70 -6.87
C PHE A 135 -9.09 8.99 -6.95
N PHE A 136 -9.64 9.20 -8.14
CA PHE A 136 -11.07 9.39 -8.33
C PHE A 136 -11.88 8.18 -7.87
N GLY A 137 -11.42 6.97 -8.17
CA GLY A 137 -12.00 5.73 -7.66
C GLY A 137 -11.99 5.65 -6.13
N LEU A 138 -10.87 6.00 -5.50
CA LEU A 138 -10.75 6.04 -4.04
C LEU A 138 -11.68 7.08 -3.42
N TYR A 139 -11.75 8.29 -3.98
CA TYR A 139 -12.67 9.35 -3.52
C TYR A 139 -14.12 8.88 -3.57
N HIS A 140 -14.50 8.23 -4.68
CA HIS A 140 -15.86 7.76 -4.84
C HIS A 140 -16.20 6.61 -3.90
N TRP A 141 -15.25 5.70 -3.62
CA TRP A 141 -15.45 4.69 -2.59
C TRP A 141 -15.63 5.32 -1.20
N LEU A 142 -14.87 6.38 -0.88
CA LEU A 142 -15.01 7.13 0.38
C LEU A 142 -16.33 7.89 0.49
N ASP A 143 -16.88 8.41 -0.61
CA ASP A 143 -18.24 8.99 -0.62
C ASP A 143 -19.30 7.95 -0.22
N LEU A 144 -19.09 6.68 -0.59
CA LEU A 144 -19.98 5.55 -0.22
C LEU A 144 -19.70 5.02 1.20
N HIS A 145 -18.50 5.25 1.73
CA HIS A 145 -18.04 4.76 3.03
C HIS A 145 -17.49 5.92 3.88
N PRO A 146 -18.33 6.91 4.26
CA PRO A 146 -17.86 8.16 4.88
C PRO A 146 -17.28 7.98 6.29
N SER A 147 -17.47 6.81 6.92
CA SER A 147 -16.81 6.48 8.19
C SER A 147 -15.32 6.17 8.02
N GLU A 148 -14.85 5.88 6.81
CA GLU A 148 -13.51 5.35 6.57
C GLU A 148 -12.54 6.43 6.11
N THR A 149 -11.25 6.13 6.20
CA THR A 149 -10.15 6.92 5.61
C THR A 149 -9.12 5.98 4.99
N VAL A 150 -8.34 6.46 4.02
CA VAL A 150 -7.30 5.65 3.36
C VAL A 150 -5.98 6.39 3.39
N LEU A 151 -4.92 5.73 3.86
CA LEU A 151 -3.57 6.25 3.77
C LEU A 151 -2.96 5.78 2.46
N VAL A 152 -2.36 6.71 1.72
CA VAL A 152 -1.72 6.43 0.44
C VAL A 152 -0.23 6.75 0.57
N SER A 153 0.59 5.70 0.55
CA SER A 153 2.03 5.78 0.36
C SER A 153 2.32 5.96 -1.12
N LEU A 154 2.92 7.09 -1.49
CA LEU A 154 3.35 7.37 -2.86
C LEU A 154 4.87 7.31 -2.93
N ASN A 155 5.40 6.46 -3.81
CA ASN A 155 6.83 6.33 -4.07
C ASN A 155 7.11 6.41 -5.57
N TYR A 156 8.17 7.13 -5.97
CA TYR A 156 8.62 7.10 -7.36
C TYR A 156 9.31 5.77 -7.64
N GLU A 157 8.94 5.11 -8.74
CA GLU A 157 9.51 3.82 -9.14
C GLU A 157 10.67 4.01 -10.13
N PRO A 158 11.93 3.74 -9.74
CA PRO A 158 13.06 3.82 -10.64
C PRO A 158 13.12 2.61 -11.59
N GLY A 159 13.93 2.72 -12.65
CA GLY A 159 14.17 1.60 -13.57
C GLY A 159 13.05 1.31 -14.56
N THR A 160 12.03 2.17 -14.64
CA THR A 160 10.89 2.08 -15.56
C THR A 160 11.21 2.50 -17.00
N GLY A 161 12.44 2.97 -17.26
CA GLY A 161 12.83 3.57 -18.54
C GLY A 161 12.46 5.05 -18.67
N THR A 162 11.94 5.66 -17.60
CA THR A 162 11.61 7.09 -17.52
C THR A 162 12.26 7.74 -16.30
N SER A 163 12.55 9.04 -16.37
CA SER A 163 13.23 9.78 -15.31
C SER A 163 12.26 10.44 -14.33
N ASN A 164 12.68 10.57 -13.06
CA ASN A 164 12.12 11.54 -12.12
C ASN A 164 12.59 12.95 -12.49
N ASP A 165 11.95 13.56 -13.47
CA ASP A 165 12.25 14.90 -13.98
C ASP A 165 11.32 15.98 -13.39
N ALA A 166 11.65 17.25 -13.67
CA ALA A 166 10.87 18.39 -13.19
C ALA A 166 9.41 18.35 -13.68
N ARG A 167 9.16 17.85 -14.89
CA ARG A 167 7.79 17.75 -15.43
C ARG A 167 6.99 16.71 -14.65
N LEU A 168 7.59 15.59 -14.25
CA LEU A 168 6.91 14.56 -13.46
C LEU A 168 6.52 15.12 -12.10
N GLN A 169 7.47 15.80 -11.45
CA GLN A 169 7.24 16.42 -10.16
C GLN A 169 6.16 17.51 -10.24
N GLU A 170 6.18 18.36 -11.27
CA GLU A 170 5.19 19.42 -11.46
C GLU A 170 3.80 18.83 -11.75
N HIS A 171 3.72 17.79 -12.60
CA HIS A 171 2.47 17.09 -12.87
C HIS A 171 1.89 16.46 -11.59
N LEU A 172 2.71 15.76 -10.81
CA LEU A 172 2.29 15.18 -9.53
C LEU A 172 1.84 16.25 -8.53
N TYR A 173 2.59 17.36 -8.44
CA TYR A 173 2.21 18.50 -7.61
C TYR A 173 0.81 19.02 -7.99
N HIS A 174 0.53 19.19 -9.27
CA HIS A 174 -0.79 19.65 -9.73
C HIS A 174 -1.91 18.64 -9.50
N ILE A 175 -1.64 17.33 -9.56
CA ILE A 175 -2.61 16.31 -9.15
C ILE A 175 -2.97 16.49 -7.67
N LEU A 176 -1.95 16.59 -6.82
CA LEU A 176 -2.09 16.65 -5.35
C LEU A 176 -2.62 18.00 -4.84
N THR A 177 -2.51 19.07 -5.62
CA THR A 177 -2.99 20.43 -5.26
C THR A 177 -4.24 20.86 -6.04
N SER A 178 -4.79 19.97 -6.87
CA SER A 178 -6.03 20.24 -7.60
C SER A 178 -7.19 20.54 -6.65
N SER A 179 -8.21 21.25 -7.15
CA SER A 179 -9.41 21.58 -6.35
C SER A 179 -10.12 20.34 -5.80
N LEU A 180 -10.06 19.22 -6.52
CA LEU A 180 -10.61 17.95 -6.05
C LEU A 180 -9.73 17.35 -4.95
N ALA A 181 -8.40 17.41 -5.10
CA ALA A 181 -7.48 16.94 -4.07
C ALA A 181 -7.61 17.76 -2.76
N GLN A 182 -7.79 19.08 -2.84
CA GLN A 182 -8.05 19.93 -1.67
C GLN A 182 -9.29 19.49 -0.86
N ARG A 183 -10.26 18.86 -1.52
CA ARG A 183 -11.47 18.33 -0.88
C ARG A 183 -11.27 16.94 -0.28
N TYR A 184 -10.59 16.06 -1.00
CA TYR A 184 -10.51 14.64 -0.67
C TYR A 184 -9.19 14.19 -0.04
N TRP A 185 -8.19 15.06 0.11
CA TRP A 185 -7.00 14.79 0.90
C TRP A 185 -7.01 15.61 2.18
N VAL A 186 -6.52 15.02 3.27
CA VAL A 186 -6.19 15.76 4.48
C VAL A 186 -5.09 16.77 4.17
N GLN A 187 -5.39 18.05 4.32
CA GLN A 187 -4.49 19.16 3.99
C GLN A 187 -3.52 19.52 5.12
N ALA A 188 -3.54 18.77 6.23
CA ALA A 188 -2.60 18.96 7.33
C ALA A 188 -1.17 18.59 6.88
N LYS A 189 -0.18 19.33 7.38
CA LYS A 189 1.23 19.12 7.06
C LYS A 189 1.96 18.57 8.27
N ASP A 190 2.88 17.63 8.04
CA ASP A 190 3.79 17.07 9.04
C ASP A 190 3.02 16.38 10.19
N THR A 191 1.81 15.87 9.94
CA THR A 191 1.03 15.11 10.91
C THR A 191 0.00 14.21 10.22
N LEU A 192 -0.36 13.10 10.86
CA LEU A 192 -1.47 12.25 10.45
C LEU A 192 -2.82 12.65 11.10
N GLY A 193 -2.80 13.44 12.17
CA GLY A 193 -4.03 13.92 12.84
C GLY A 193 -4.90 12.80 13.44
N THR A 194 -6.20 13.08 13.55
CA THR A 194 -7.19 12.13 14.08
C THR A 194 -8.04 11.48 12.99
N LEU A 195 -8.71 10.39 13.36
CA LEU A 195 -9.64 9.69 12.49
C LEU A 195 -10.74 10.61 11.98
N GLY A 196 -11.36 11.41 12.85
CA GLY A 196 -12.44 12.34 12.48
C GLY A 196 -12.03 13.37 11.42
N GLU A 197 -10.80 13.87 11.48
CA GLU A 197 -10.26 14.80 10.48
C GLU A 197 -10.06 14.14 9.10
N ALA A 198 -9.75 12.83 9.13
CA ALA A 198 -9.40 12.00 7.99
C ALA A 198 -10.58 11.24 7.36
N ARG A 199 -11.71 11.10 8.06
CA ARG A 199 -12.92 10.43 7.53
C ARG A 199 -13.36 11.03 6.21
N GLY A 200 -13.69 10.16 5.25
CA GLY A 200 -14.06 10.52 3.88
C GLY A 200 -12.90 11.07 3.04
N LYS A 201 -11.65 10.97 3.51
CA LYS A 201 -10.47 11.54 2.84
C LYS A 201 -9.31 10.54 2.76
N LEU A 202 -8.39 10.85 1.85
CA LEU A 202 -7.07 10.27 1.75
C LEU A 202 -6.08 11.02 2.63
N THR A 203 -5.09 10.32 3.17
CA THR A 203 -3.95 10.90 3.90
C THR A 203 -2.64 10.48 3.23
N LEU A 204 -1.78 11.44 2.91
CA LEU A 204 -0.54 11.19 2.16
C LEU A 204 0.60 10.76 3.08
N ILE A 205 1.22 9.63 2.74
CA ILE A 205 2.56 9.24 3.17
C ILE A 205 3.49 9.49 1.97
N GLN A 206 4.23 10.59 2.00
CA GLN A 206 5.06 11.03 0.88
C GLN A 206 6.44 10.38 0.95
N ARG A 207 6.75 9.43 0.04
CA ARG A 207 8.09 8.80 -0.09
C ARG A 207 8.91 9.37 -1.26
N PHE A 208 8.59 10.58 -1.70
CA PHE A 208 9.28 11.27 -2.79
C PHE A 208 9.61 12.71 -2.41
N ASP A 209 10.46 13.36 -3.20
CA ASP A 209 10.83 14.76 -3.03
C ASP A 209 10.39 15.60 -4.24
N PHE A 210 10.09 16.86 -3.97
CA PHE A 210 9.84 17.89 -4.98
C PHE A 210 11.10 18.77 -5.21
N SER A 211 12.25 18.12 -5.31
CA SER A 211 13.57 18.78 -5.37
C SER A 211 13.85 19.54 -6.67
N LEU A 212 13.07 19.30 -7.72
CA LEU A 212 13.18 19.95 -9.03
C LEU A 212 12.08 20.98 -9.29
N LEU A 213 11.16 21.18 -8.33
CA LEU A 213 10.10 22.18 -8.49
C LEU A 213 10.64 23.61 -8.33
N PRO A 214 10.05 24.57 -9.06
CA PRO A 214 10.34 25.98 -8.83
C PRO A 214 9.86 26.42 -7.43
N SER A 215 10.48 27.49 -6.91
CA SER A 215 10.31 27.92 -5.52
C SER A 215 8.92 28.46 -5.17
N ASP A 216 8.08 28.71 -6.16
CA ASP A 216 6.70 29.18 -6.01
C ASP A 216 5.68 28.05 -5.82
N LEU A 217 6.03 26.80 -6.12
CA LEU A 217 5.18 25.63 -5.88
C LEU A 217 5.42 25.05 -4.48
N THR A 218 4.86 25.70 -3.46
CA THR A 218 5.19 25.45 -2.04
C THR A 218 4.16 24.64 -1.27
N GLU A 219 2.99 24.34 -1.82
CA GLU A 219 1.95 23.61 -1.07
C GLU A 219 2.39 22.17 -0.76
N ARG A 220 2.32 21.78 0.51
CA ARG A 220 2.71 20.44 1.00
C ARG A 220 1.74 20.03 2.10
N PHE A 221 1.38 18.75 2.12
CA PHE A 221 0.50 18.13 3.12
C PHE A 221 0.89 16.66 3.32
N GLY A 222 0.26 16.00 4.29
CA GLY A 222 0.63 14.66 4.74
C GLY A 222 1.93 14.66 5.54
N ILE A 223 2.54 13.48 5.63
CA ILE A 223 3.85 13.29 6.27
C ILE A 223 4.92 13.03 5.21
N HIS A 224 6.10 13.63 5.38
CA HIS A 224 7.23 13.42 4.50
C HIS A 224 8.19 12.37 5.05
N LEU A 225 8.23 11.22 4.37
CA LEU A 225 9.15 10.10 4.63
C LEU A 225 10.08 9.94 3.42
N GLY A 226 10.78 11.02 3.07
CA GLY A 226 11.52 11.15 1.82
C GLY A 226 12.61 10.08 1.61
N PRO A 227 12.97 9.82 0.34
CA PRO A 227 13.84 8.70 -0.05
C PRO A 227 15.25 8.79 0.54
N THR A 228 15.75 9.99 0.85
CA THR A 228 17.09 10.16 1.47
C THR A 228 17.13 9.74 2.94
N SER A 229 15.99 9.76 3.63
CA SER A 229 15.89 9.40 5.05
C SER A 229 15.42 7.96 5.24
N TRP A 230 14.83 7.36 4.19
CA TRP A 230 14.41 5.97 4.20
C TRP A 230 15.62 5.06 3.98
N THR A 231 16.07 4.37 5.03
CA THR A 231 17.22 3.44 4.92
C THR A 231 16.83 2.27 4.04
N ASP A 232 17.55 2.08 2.94
CA ASP A 232 17.38 0.94 2.04
C ASP A 232 17.60 -0.38 2.79
N ASN A 233 16.66 -1.32 2.61
CA ASN A 233 16.64 -2.61 3.30
C ASN A 233 16.78 -2.49 4.84
N GLY A 234 16.20 -1.43 5.43
CA GLY A 234 16.31 -1.12 6.85
C GLY A 234 15.36 -1.94 7.72
N LYS A 235 15.83 -2.41 8.88
CA LYS A 235 15.00 -3.18 9.84
C LYS A 235 14.20 -2.32 10.82
N ASN A 236 14.61 -1.07 11.00
CA ASN A 236 14.01 -0.10 11.93
C ASN A 236 14.55 1.31 11.60
N THR A 237 14.22 1.83 10.42
CA THR A 237 14.53 3.20 10.04
C THR A 237 13.72 4.16 10.90
N GLU A 238 14.36 5.16 11.49
CA GLU A 238 13.69 6.26 12.19
C GLU A 238 13.71 7.51 11.30
N ILE A 239 12.54 8.08 11.04
CA ILE A 239 12.39 9.34 10.30
C ILE A 239 11.52 10.29 11.13
N VAL A 240 12.10 11.39 11.60
CA VAL A 240 11.35 12.47 12.24
C VAL A 240 10.65 13.27 11.15
N TYR A 241 9.32 13.17 11.08
CA TYR A 241 8.52 13.91 10.10
C TYR A 241 7.94 15.21 10.67
N ASN A 242 7.98 15.39 11.99
CA ASN A 242 7.62 16.64 12.65
C ASN A 242 8.64 17.00 13.74
N GLU A 243 9.52 17.95 13.41
CA GLU A 243 10.57 18.41 14.34
C GLU A 243 10.01 19.15 15.56
N ALA A 244 8.87 19.84 15.42
CA ALA A 244 8.29 20.64 16.49
C ALA A 244 7.65 19.78 17.58
N THR A 245 6.96 18.70 17.18
CA THR A 245 6.28 17.76 18.10
C THR A 245 7.12 16.52 18.40
N ARG A 246 8.24 16.32 17.68
CA ARG A 246 9.07 15.12 17.71
C ARG A 246 8.29 13.86 17.35
N GLU A 247 7.35 13.99 16.43
CA GLU A 247 6.68 12.83 15.82
C GLU A 247 7.58 12.24 14.73
N ALA A 248 7.70 10.92 14.77
CA ALA A 248 8.60 10.12 13.95
C ALA A 248 7.89 8.86 13.46
N ALA A 249 8.38 8.34 12.34
CA ALA A 249 8.03 7.04 11.81
C ALA A 249 9.18 6.06 12.07
N TYR A 250 8.84 4.89 12.60
CA TYR A 250 9.70 3.72 12.71
C TYR A 250 9.27 2.70 11.64
N ILE A 251 10.22 2.31 10.80
CA ILE A 251 9.92 1.60 9.56
C ILE A 251 10.78 0.34 9.48
N GLU A 252 10.13 -0.80 9.33
CA GLU A 252 10.75 -2.06 8.95
C GLU A 252 10.46 -2.31 7.48
N ASP A 253 11.49 -2.26 6.65
CA ASP A 253 11.46 -2.48 5.21
C ASP A 253 12.64 -3.39 4.82
N TYR A 254 12.83 -4.48 5.57
CA TYR A 254 13.87 -5.48 5.29
C TYR A 254 13.37 -6.43 4.20
N TYR A 255 13.26 -5.90 2.98
CA TYR A 255 12.68 -6.60 1.85
C TYR A 255 13.63 -7.62 1.22
N GLN A 256 14.95 -7.44 1.33
CA GLN A 256 15.94 -8.31 0.71
C GLN A 256 16.77 -9.05 1.76
N LEU A 257 16.65 -10.38 1.77
CA LEU A 257 17.46 -11.22 2.64
C LEU A 257 18.83 -11.50 1.99
N PRO A 258 19.92 -11.57 2.78
CA PRO A 258 21.24 -11.85 2.26
C PRO A 258 21.29 -13.28 1.72
N PRO A 259 21.89 -13.51 0.54
CA PRO A 259 22.09 -14.85 0.02
C PRO A 259 23.04 -15.64 0.94
N SER A 260 22.70 -16.88 1.27
CA SER A 260 23.57 -17.78 2.04
C SER A 260 23.59 -19.16 1.38
N PRO A 261 24.75 -19.86 1.34
CA PRO A 261 24.79 -21.26 0.89
C PRO A 261 23.85 -22.19 1.66
N ASP A 262 23.50 -21.81 2.90
CA ASP A 262 22.58 -22.52 3.79
C ASP A 262 21.18 -21.87 3.83
N SER A 263 20.89 -20.85 3.01
CA SER A 263 19.56 -20.24 2.98
C SER A 263 18.58 -21.14 2.23
N TYR A 264 17.76 -21.84 3.00
CA TYR A 264 16.59 -22.54 2.49
C TYR A 264 15.35 -21.62 2.56
N PRO A 265 14.35 -21.83 1.68
CA PRO A 265 13.08 -21.12 1.70
C PRO A 265 12.47 -20.91 3.08
N VAL A 266 12.40 -21.97 3.89
CA VAL A 266 11.84 -21.92 5.25
C VAL A 266 12.64 -20.96 6.14
N THR A 267 13.97 -21.05 6.11
CA THR A 267 14.85 -20.20 6.91
C THR A 267 14.71 -18.73 6.53
N ASN A 268 14.56 -18.41 5.24
CA ASN A 268 14.35 -17.04 4.80
C ASN A 268 12.99 -16.48 5.24
N ILE A 269 11.94 -17.29 5.20
CA ILE A 269 10.62 -16.91 5.73
C ILE A 269 10.69 -16.68 7.24
N ASP A 270 11.36 -17.56 7.99
CA ASP A 270 11.55 -17.40 9.44
C ASP A 270 12.36 -16.15 9.79
N LEU A 271 13.44 -15.89 9.05
CA LEU A 271 14.25 -14.69 9.22
C LEU A 271 13.45 -13.42 8.95
N LYS A 272 12.64 -13.40 7.88
CA LYS A 272 11.78 -12.25 7.58
C LYS A 272 10.74 -12.06 8.69
N PHE A 273 10.05 -13.13 9.08
CA PHE A 273 9.03 -13.07 10.12
C PHE A 273 9.62 -12.61 11.46
N LYS A 274 10.83 -13.04 11.81
CA LYS A 274 11.51 -12.57 13.03
C LYS A 274 11.72 -11.06 13.03
N VAL A 275 12.12 -10.47 11.90
CA VAL A 275 12.31 -9.02 11.79
C VAL A 275 10.96 -8.28 11.90
N VAL A 276 9.91 -8.82 11.28
CA VAL A 276 8.53 -8.31 11.42
C VAL A 276 8.08 -8.36 12.89
N GLU A 277 8.24 -9.50 13.55
CA GLU A 277 7.89 -9.68 14.96
C GLU A 277 8.63 -8.69 15.87
N GLU A 278 9.95 -8.54 15.71
CA GLU A 278 10.76 -7.61 16.49
C GLU A 278 10.26 -6.15 16.34
N HIS A 279 9.85 -5.76 15.13
CA HIS A 279 9.32 -4.41 14.88
C HIS A 279 7.91 -4.22 15.47
N LEU A 280 7.03 -5.22 15.36
CA LEU A 280 5.70 -5.19 15.98
C LEU A 280 5.77 -5.14 17.50
N LEU A 281 6.65 -5.91 18.13
CA LEU A 281 6.91 -5.85 19.57
C LEU A 281 7.40 -4.46 20.00
N ARG A 282 8.14 -3.76 19.15
CA ARG A 282 8.57 -2.38 19.40
C ARG A 282 7.39 -1.40 19.38
N ALA A 283 6.45 -1.57 18.44
CA ALA A 283 5.26 -0.72 18.31
C ALA A 283 4.36 -0.74 19.55
N MET A 284 4.42 -1.84 20.31
CA MET A 284 3.69 -2.05 21.57
C MET A 284 4.32 -1.33 22.77
N SER A 285 5.59 -0.90 22.67
CA SER A 285 6.27 -0.25 23.80
C SER A 285 5.66 1.13 24.08
N ARG A 286 5.45 1.41 25.37
CA ARG A 286 4.92 2.69 25.85
C ARG A 286 5.81 3.89 25.54
N ASP A 287 7.08 3.65 25.23
CA ASP A 287 8.03 4.69 24.83
C ASP A 287 7.67 5.31 23.47
N TYR A 288 6.84 4.63 22.66
CA TYR A 288 6.51 5.03 21.30
C TYR A 288 5.00 5.17 21.02
N ASN A 289 4.19 5.41 22.06
CA ASN A 289 2.71 5.41 21.98
C ASN A 289 2.14 6.34 20.89
N ASP A 290 2.78 7.48 20.64
CA ASP A 290 2.32 8.48 19.65
C ASP A 290 3.14 8.45 18.33
N GLN A 291 4.01 7.46 18.15
CA GLN A 291 4.94 7.41 17.01
C GLN A 291 4.43 6.49 15.92
N LEU A 292 4.57 6.84 14.64
CA LEU A 292 4.09 5.98 13.56
C LEU A 292 4.96 4.71 13.44
N PHE A 293 4.33 3.54 13.27
CA PHE A 293 5.03 2.30 12.89
C PHE A 293 4.53 1.83 11.53
N ILE A 294 5.46 1.48 10.65
CA ILE A 294 5.19 0.88 9.33
C ILE A 294 6.01 -0.40 9.22
N THR A 295 5.34 -1.54 9.15
CA THR A 295 5.98 -2.86 9.09
C THR A 295 5.65 -3.52 7.76
N PHE A 296 6.66 -3.83 6.95
CA PHE A 296 6.47 -4.53 5.68
C PHE A 296 6.65 -6.03 5.88
N ALA A 297 5.55 -6.78 5.95
CA ALA A 297 5.60 -8.23 6.01
C ALA A 297 5.99 -8.89 4.66
N SER A 298 6.10 -8.10 3.59
CA SER A 298 6.54 -8.52 2.26
C SER A 298 8.05 -8.70 2.15
N ALA A 299 8.48 -9.47 1.16
CA ALA A 299 9.89 -9.65 0.81
C ALA A 299 10.05 -9.80 -0.70
N ALA A 300 11.18 -9.32 -1.20
CA ALA A 300 11.52 -9.33 -2.61
C ALA A 300 11.98 -10.71 -3.07
N PHE A 301 11.94 -10.90 -4.39
CA PHE A 301 12.41 -12.12 -5.01
C PHE A 301 13.90 -12.42 -4.72
N GLN A 302 14.20 -13.70 -4.50
CA GLN A 302 15.56 -14.21 -4.33
C GLN A 302 15.79 -15.44 -5.23
N PHE A 303 16.95 -15.45 -5.91
CA PHE A 303 17.46 -16.58 -6.67
C PHE A 303 17.98 -17.68 -5.72
N ASP A 304 17.06 -18.38 -5.05
CA ASP A 304 17.34 -19.62 -4.29
C ASP A 304 16.90 -20.86 -5.11
N GLU A 305 17.19 -22.05 -4.61
CA GLU A 305 16.69 -23.33 -5.14
C GLU A 305 15.84 -24.05 -4.06
N PRO A 306 14.51 -24.08 -4.18
CA PRO A 306 13.68 -23.38 -5.18
C PRO A 306 13.65 -21.86 -4.96
N SER A 307 13.43 -21.09 -6.03
CA SER A 307 13.44 -19.63 -5.95
C SER A 307 12.28 -19.10 -5.10
N LEU A 308 12.57 -18.06 -4.34
CA LEU A 308 11.59 -17.39 -3.49
C LEU A 308 11.05 -16.17 -4.22
N VAL A 309 9.77 -16.23 -4.60
CA VAL A 309 9.01 -15.09 -5.13
C VAL A 309 8.16 -14.47 -4.00
N PRO A 310 7.68 -13.22 -4.13
CA PRO A 310 6.85 -12.56 -3.11
C PRO A 310 5.70 -13.43 -2.58
N LYS A 311 5.02 -14.16 -3.47
CA LYS A 311 3.95 -15.09 -3.09
C LYS A 311 4.43 -16.18 -2.14
N VAL A 312 5.60 -16.76 -2.38
CA VAL A 312 6.14 -17.84 -1.55
C VAL A 312 6.55 -17.31 -0.18
N TYR A 313 7.13 -16.11 -0.10
CA TYR A 313 7.37 -15.47 1.20
C TYR A 313 6.07 -15.25 1.98
N ALA A 314 5.06 -14.70 1.33
CA ALA A 314 3.80 -14.37 1.97
C ALA A 314 3.05 -15.62 2.48
N VAL A 315 2.92 -16.64 1.64
CA VAL A 315 1.96 -17.74 1.88
C VAL A 315 2.55 -19.13 1.83
N GLY A 316 3.85 -19.28 1.57
CA GLY A 316 4.48 -20.57 1.35
C GLY A 316 4.15 -21.14 -0.03
N ASN A 317 4.32 -22.45 -0.20
CA ASN A 317 3.96 -23.20 -1.40
C ASN A 317 3.26 -24.53 -1.03
N LYS A 318 3.02 -25.40 -2.01
CA LYS A 318 2.36 -26.71 -1.79
C LYS A 318 3.33 -27.86 -1.43
N ASP A 319 4.62 -27.56 -1.31
CA ASP A 319 5.64 -28.52 -0.87
C ASP A 319 5.44 -28.86 0.61
N GLU A 320 5.82 -30.07 1.03
CA GLU A 320 5.57 -30.53 2.40
C GLU A 320 6.30 -29.68 3.44
N ASP A 321 7.47 -29.15 3.09
CA ASP A 321 8.35 -28.40 3.99
C ASP A 321 8.08 -26.89 4.03
N LEU A 322 7.30 -26.32 3.11
CA LEU A 322 7.09 -24.87 2.98
C LEU A 322 5.61 -24.47 2.91
N LYS A 323 4.75 -25.12 3.70
CA LYS A 323 3.30 -24.87 3.71
C LYS A 323 2.89 -23.51 4.28
N GLU A 324 3.76 -22.86 5.04
CA GLU A 324 3.46 -21.63 5.77
C GLU A 324 4.45 -20.51 5.42
N GLY A 325 3.90 -19.39 4.94
CA GLY A 325 4.62 -18.14 4.76
C GLY A 325 4.50 -17.18 5.96
N VAL A 326 5.04 -15.98 5.80
CA VAL A 326 5.01 -14.89 6.79
C VAL A 326 3.58 -14.59 7.25
N ASN A 327 2.59 -14.60 6.34
CA ASN A 327 1.20 -14.31 6.68
C ASN A 327 0.58 -15.35 7.65
N HIS A 328 0.98 -16.62 7.54
CA HIS A 328 0.51 -17.68 8.44
C HIS A 328 1.08 -17.50 9.84
N LYS A 329 2.40 -17.25 9.91
CA LYS A 329 3.12 -16.98 11.16
C LYS A 329 2.59 -15.72 11.84
N LEU A 330 2.34 -14.67 11.06
CA LEU A 330 1.75 -13.42 11.53
C LEU A 330 0.34 -13.63 12.09
N LEU A 331 -0.54 -14.36 11.41
CA LEU A 331 -1.87 -14.67 11.95
C LEU A 331 -1.78 -15.43 13.29
N SER A 332 -0.91 -16.44 13.37
CA SER A 332 -0.70 -17.19 14.61
C SER A 332 -0.18 -16.30 15.73
N TRP A 333 0.71 -15.36 15.43
CA TRP A 333 1.26 -14.42 16.39
C TRP A 333 0.23 -13.40 16.87
N LEU A 334 -0.57 -12.84 15.96
CA LEU A 334 -1.63 -11.87 16.28
C LEU A 334 -2.70 -12.44 17.22
N GLN A 335 -2.97 -13.74 17.16
CA GLN A 335 -3.89 -14.42 18.07
C GLN A 335 -3.44 -14.32 19.54
N GLY A 336 -2.13 -14.22 19.80
CA GLY A 336 -1.56 -14.00 21.13
C GLY A 336 -1.46 -12.53 21.56
N HIS A 337 -1.70 -11.58 20.65
CA HIS A 337 -1.45 -10.14 20.84
C HIS A 337 -2.69 -9.28 20.51
N GLN A 338 -3.88 -9.82 20.77
CA GLN A 338 -5.13 -9.11 20.51
C GLN A 338 -5.26 -7.85 21.38
N GLY A 339 -5.63 -6.73 20.75
CA GLY A 339 -5.82 -5.44 21.42
C GLY A 339 -4.54 -4.62 21.58
N GLU A 340 -3.39 -5.17 21.22
CA GLU A 340 -2.13 -4.44 21.21
C GLU A 340 -2.04 -3.49 20.01
N ARG A 341 -1.28 -2.41 20.18
CA ARG A 341 -1.02 -1.43 19.13
C ARG A 341 0.18 -1.87 18.28
N LEU A 342 -0.06 -1.99 16.99
CA LEU A 342 0.85 -2.56 15.99
C LEU A 342 1.22 -1.56 14.88
N GLY A 343 0.38 -0.55 14.65
CA GLY A 343 0.58 0.44 13.59
C GLY A 343 0.17 -0.09 12.21
N ILE A 344 0.88 0.33 11.16
CA ILE A 344 0.65 -0.08 9.78
C ILE A 344 1.37 -1.40 9.52
N ILE A 345 0.67 -2.37 8.91
CA ILE A 345 1.25 -3.64 8.46
C ILE A 345 0.95 -3.82 6.97
N LEU A 346 1.98 -3.71 6.12
CA LEU A 346 1.89 -3.88 4.68
C LEU A 346 2.13 -5.35 4.30
N LEU A 347 1.17 -5.95 3.61
CA LEU A 347 1.10 -7.37 3.30
C LEU A 347 1.21 -7.62 1.80
N ASP A 348 1.77 -8.77 1.43
CA ASP A 348 1.60 -9.39 0.11
C ASP A 348 0.58 -10.52 0.21
N PHE A 349 -0.24 -10.75 -0.82
CA PHE A 349 -1.19 -11.87 -0.93
C PHE A 349 -2.04 -12.10 0.35
N TYR A 350 -2.48 -11.03 1.00
CA TYR A 350 -3.16 -11.10 2.30
C TYR A 350 -4.43 -11.98 2.28
N ASN A 351 -5.12 -12.03 1.13
CA ASN A 351 -6.39 -12.73 0.93
C ASN A 351 -6.27 -14.25 1.03
N VAL A 352 -5.06 -14.81 0.85
CA VAL A 352 -4.81 -16.25 0.87
C VAL A 352 -4.91 -16.83 2.28
N VAL A 353 -4.64 -16.03 3.32
CA VAL A 353 -4.70 -16.45 4.73
C VAL A 353 -5.97 -15.87 5.36
N PRO A 354 -7.04 -16.67 5.53
CA PRO A 354 -8.31 -16.15 6.03
C PRO A 354 -8.20 -15.60 7.45
N ASN A 355 -8.93 -14.51 7.73
CA ASN A 355 -8.97 -13.80 9.02
C ASN A 355 -7.71 -13.00 9.37
N LEU A 356 -6.71 -12.91 8.48
CA LEU A 356 -5.50 -12.13 8.75
C LEU A 356 -5.82 -10.64 8.92
N VAL A 357 -6.63 -10.07 8.03
CA VAL A 357 -6.99 -8.65 8.10
C VAL A 357 -7.84 -8.37 9.34
N GLU A 358 -8.79 -9.25 9.67
CA GLU A 358 -9.59 -9.17 10.90
C GLU A 358 -8.72 -9.19 12.15
N ALA A 359 -7.69 -10.04 12.18
CA ALA A 359 -6.76 -10.14 13.29
C ALA A 359 -5.94 -8.86 13.49
N ILE A 360 -5.52 -8.20 12.39
CA ILE A 360 -4.81 -6.91 12.45
C ILE A 360 -5.73 -5.80 12.95
N VAL A 361 -6.94 -5.69 12.38
CA VAL A 361 -7.94 -4.69 12.80
C VAL A 361 -8.36 -4.88 14.26
N GLY A 362 -8.21 -6.09 14.81
CA GLY A 362 -8.60 -6.42 16.18
C GLY A 362 -10.08 -6.79 16.33
N ASN A 363 -10.74 -7.22 15.24
CA ASN A 363 -12.06 -7.83 15.34
C ASN A 363 -11.90 -9.29 15.82
N PRO A 364 -12.77 -9.81 16.71
CA PRO A 364 -12.67 -11.20 17.14
C PRO A 364 -12.78 -12.13 15.92
N ILE A 365 -11.74 -12.94 15.72
CA ILE A 365 -11.74 -14.06 14.78
C ILE A 365 -12.87 -14.99 15.23
N PRO A 366 -13.88 -15.30 14.40
CA PRO A 366 -14.83 -16.35 14.73
C PRO A 366 -14.03 -17.63 14.95
N SER A 367 -14.09 -18.17 16.16
CA SER A 367 -13.52 -19.49 16.48
C SER A 367 -13.98 -20.48 15.42
N ARG A 368 -13.03 -21.16 14.76
CA ARG A 368 -13.32 -22.20 13.74
C ARG A 368 -14.37 -23.17 14.30
N MET A 369 -15.46 -23.36 13.54
CA MET A 369 -16.45 -24.43 13.80
C MET A 369 -15.83 -25.80 13.58
#